data_AF-A0A969LIN0-F1
#
_entry.id   AF-A0A969LIN0-F1
#
_cell.length_a   1.000
_cell.length_b   1.000
_cell.length_c   1.000
_cell.angle_alpha   90.00
_cell.angle_beta   90.00
_cell.angle_gamma   90.00
#
_symmetry.space_group_name_H-M   'P 1'
#
loop_
_entity.id
_entity.type
_entity.pdbx_description
1 polymer ?
#
loop_
_entity_poly.entity_id
_entity_poly.type
_entity_poly.pdbx_seq_one_letter_code
_entity_poly.pdbx_strand_id
1 'polypeptide(L)'
;MTAASPILEAHGLTKRYGGLVANNDVHMSLVPGEIRGLIGPNGAGKTTFVNLITGIEAPDAGSVRLDGTDITGLLPHRIAAHGLVRTFQVSRVFANLTVRENLLVPFLAAGSPGGVREGGGPRRRAFASRHVDAAR
;
A
#
# COMPACT_ATOMS: atom_id res chain seq x y z
N MET A 1 23.47 -13.63 -17.33
CA MET A 1 22.34 -12.80 -16.90
C MET A 1 22.19 -12.99 -15.40
N THR A 2 22.61 -12.03 -14.59
CA THR A 2 22.46 -12.12 -13.13
C THR A 2 20.98 -11.93 -12.80
N ALA A 3 20.35 -12.92 -12.18
CA ALA A 3 18.96 -12.80 -11.77
C ALA A 3 18.83 -11.61 -10.79
N ALA A 4 17.91 -10.69 -11.07
CA ALA A 4 17.64 -9.57 -10.18
C ALA A 4 17.08 -10.09 -8.84
N SER A 5 17.59 -9.58 -7.72
CA SER A 5 17.08 -9.94 -6.40
C SER A 5 15.61 -9.54 -6.26
N PRO A 6 14.75 -10.37 -5.64
CA PRO A 6 13.35 -10.02 -5.42
C PRO A 6 13.21 -8.75 -4.57
N ILE A 7 12.28 -7.87 -4.96
CA ILE A 7 11.89 -6.71 -4.16
C ILE A 7 10.78 -7.06 -3.15
N LEU A 8 9.93 -8.03 -3.48
CA LEU A 8 8.87 -8.51 -2.59
C LEU A 8 8.89 -10.03 -2.58
N GLU A 9 8.87 -10.61 -1.39
CA GLU A 9 8.84 -12.06 -1.19
C GLU A 9 7.77 -12.40 -0.17
N ALA A 10 6.99 -13.44 -0.46
CA ALA A 10 6.08 -14.07 0.49
C ALA A 10 6.41 -15.55 0.56
N HIS A 11 6.63 -16.07 1.76
CA HIS A 11 7.01 -17.47 1.98
C HIS A 11 6.00 -18.16 2.88
N GLY A 12 5.35 -19.19 2.35
CA GLY A 12 4.45 -20.08 3.09
C GLY A 12 3.26 -19.37 3.74
N LEU A 13 2.76 -18.31 3.12
CA LEU A 13 1.68 -17.52 3.69
C LEU A 13 0.43 -18.38 3.86
N THR A 14 0.02 -18.50 5.12
CA THR A 14 -1.14 -19.27 5.53
C THR A 14 -2.11 -18.39 6.30
N LYS A 15 -3.40 -18.49 5.96
CA LYS A 15 -4.48 -17.82 6.69
C LYS A 15 -5.69 -18.72 6.84
N ARG A 16 -6.19 -18.81 8.05
CA ARG A 16 -7.32 -19.62 8.48
C ARG A 16 -8.40 -18.74 9.08
N TYR A 17 -9.65 -19.07 8.79
CA TYR A 17 -10.83 -18.48 9.40
C TYR A 17 -11.71 -19.62 9.94
N GLY A 18 -11.65 -19.86 11.24
CA GLY A 18 -12.29 -21.03 11.85
C GLY A 18 -11.82 -22.33 11.17
N GLY A 19 -12.76 -23.09 10.61
CA GLY A 19 -12.46 -24.34 9.89
C GLY A 19 -11.99 -24.17 8.43
N LEU A 20 -11.97 -22.96 7.88
CA LEU A 20 -11.58 -22.69 6.49
C LEU A 20 -10.12 -22.25 6.41
N VAL A 21 -9.35 -22.85 5.49
CA VAL A 21 -8.00 -22.38 5.13
C VAL A 21 -8.10 -21.55 3.86
N ALA A 22 -8.06 -20.22 3.98
CA ALA A 22 -8.21 -19.30 2.85
C ALA A 22 -6.93 -19.15 2.03
N ASN A 23 -5.76 -19.22 2.68
CA ASN A 23 -4.48 -19.38 2.02
C ASN A 23 -3.73 -20.52 2.73
N ASN A 24 -3.16 -21.44 1.96
CA ASN A 24 -2.44 -22.60 2.48
C ASN A 24 -1.06 -22.64 1.85
N ASP A 25 -0.03 -22.29 2.62
CA ASP A 25 1.37 -22.35 2.19
C ASP A 25 1.65 -21.63 0.85
N VAL A 26 1.17 -20.38 0.71
CA VAL A 26 1.29 -19.63 -0.55
C VAL A 26 2.63 -18.91 -0.62
N HIS A 27 3.37 -19.13 -1.72
CA HIS A 27 4.63 -18.48 -2.01
C HIS A 27 4.52 -17.52 -3.19
N MET A 28 5.20 -16.38 -3.11
CA MET A 28 5.44 -15.52 -4.27
C MET A 28 6.76 -14.77 -4.16
N SER A 29 7.30 -14.37 -5.30
CA SER A 29 8.38 -13.41 -5.40
C SER A 29 8.07 -12.45 -6.54
N LEU A 30 8.52 -11.20 -6.41
CA LEU A 30 8.43 -10.17 -7.43
C LEU A 30 9.80 -9.51 -7.55
N VAL A 31 10.32 -9.33 -8.76
CA VAL A 31 11.56 -8.56 -9.00
C VAL A 31 11.25 -7.09 -9.32
N PRO A 32 12.21 -6.16 -9.14
CA PRO A 32 12.00 -4.76 -9.52
C PRO A 32 11.52 -4.60 -10.97
N GLY A 33 10.46 -3.81 -11.17
CA GLY A 33 9.87 -3.55 -12.49
C GLY A 33 8.94 -4.63 -13.04
N GLU A 34 8.79 -5.77 -12.35
CA GLU A 34 7.84 -6.82 -12.72
C GLU A 34 6.39 -6.41 -12.40
N ILE A 35 5.48 -6.68 -13.33
CA ILE A 35 4.03 -6.61 -13.09
C ILE A 35 3.50 -8.04 -13.00
N ARG A 36 2.90 -8.40 -11.86
CA ARG A 36 2.35 -9.72 -11.62
C ARG A 36 0.85 -9.66 -11.36
N GLY A 37 0.09 -10.49 -12.09
CA GLY A 37 -1.35 -10.65 -11.91
C GLY A 37 -1.68 -11.86 -11.05
N LEU A 38 -2.57 -11.69 -10.07
CA LEU A 38 -3.14 -12.79 -9.30
C LEU A 38 -4.57 -13.06 -9.77
N ILE A 39 -4.79 -14.21 -10.42
CA ILE A 39 -6.08 -14.62 -10.99
C ILE A 39 -6.61 -15.88 -10.30
N GLY A 40 -7.92 -16.10 -10.41
CA GLY A 40 -8.60 -17.26 -9.82
C GLY A 40 -10.07 -16.98 -9.53
N PRO A 41 -10.90 -18.00 -9.25
CA PRO A 41 -12.32 -17.84 -8.99
C PRO A 41 -12.60 -17.08 -7.68
N ASN A 42 -13.85 -16.68 -7.47
CA ASN A 42 -14.28 -16.10 -6.19
C ASN A 42 -14.07 -17.13 -5.06
N GLY A 43 -13.61 -16.65 -3.91
CA GLY A 43 -13.26 -17.52 -2.78
C GLY A 43 -11.87 -18.18 -2.86
N ALA A 44 -11.11 -18.03 -3.95
CA ALA A 44 -9.76 -18.61 -4.08
C ALA A 44 -8.67 -17.98 -3.19
N GLY A 45 -9.04 -17.14 -2.21
CA GLY A 45 -8.07 -16.53 -1.30
C GLY A 45 -7.26 -15.35 -1.86
N LYS A 46 -7.61 -14.80 -3.03
CA LYS A 46 -6.86 -13.68 -3.65
C LYS A 46 -6.84 -12.42 -2.79
N THR A 47 -8.03 -11.99 -2.34
CA THR A 47 -8.16 -10.81 -1.47
C THR A 47 -7.47 -11.05 -0.13
N THR A 48 -7.61 -12.25 0.44
CA THR A 48 -6.92 -12.64 1.67
C THR A 48 -5.41 -12.53 1.49
N PHE A 49 -4.85 -13.12 0.44
CA PHE A 49 -3.42 -13.04 0.16
C PHE A 49 -2.91 -11.60 0.03
N VAL A 50 -3.63 -10.74 -0.69
CA VAL A 50 -3.29 -9.31 -0.77
C VAL A 50 -3.42 -8.63 0.60
N ASN A 51 -4.43 -8.97 1.42
CA ASN A 51 -4.57 -8.46 2.78
C ASN A 51 -3.38 -8.84 3.66
N LEU A 52 -2.86 -10.07 3.54
CA LEU A 52 -1.69 -10.55 4.28
C LEU A 52 -0.43 -9.75 3.92
N ILE A 53 -0.17 -9.60 2.62
CA ILE A 53 1.01 -8.86 2.13
C ILE A 53 0.96 -7.38 2.52
N THR A 54 -0.23 -6.80 2.54
CA THR A 54 -0.43 -5.35 2.79
C THR A 54 -0.72 -5.04 4.26
N GLY A 55 -0.64 -6.03 5.15
CA GLY A 55 -0.82 -5.86 6.60
C GLY A 55 -2.23 -5.51 7.05
N ILE A 56 -3.24 -5.64 6.17
CA ILE A 56 -4.65 -5.49 6.56
C ILE A 56 -5.06 -6.63 7.49
N GLU A 57 -4.47 -7.81 7.28
CA GLU A 57 -4.60 -8.96 8.16
C GLU A 57 -3.21 -9.55 8.41
N ALA A 58 -2.97 -10.03 9.64
CA ALA A 58 -1.76 -10.77 9.93
C ALA A 58 -1.88 -12.23 9.44
N PRO A 59 -0.82 -12.82 8.86
CA PRO A 59 -0.81 -14.24 8.53
C PRO A 59 -0.77 -15.08 9.80
N ASP A 60 -1.31 -16.30 9.75
CA ASP A 60 -1.22 -17.25 10.86
C ASP A 60 0.11 -18.04 10.82
N ALA A 61 0.70 -18.16 9.62
CA ALA A 61 2.04 -18.69 9.40
C ALA A 61 2.66 -18.10 8.12
N GLY A 62 4.00 -18.22 8.02
CA GLY A 62 4.78 -17.69 6.91
C GLY A 62 5.32 -16.29 7.16
N SER A 63 5.96 -15.71 6.15
CA SER A 63 6.58 -14.38 6.23
C SER A 63 6.45 -13.58 4.94
N VAL A 64 6.54 -12.26 5.07
CA VAL A 64 6.59 -11.30 3.95
C VAL A 64 7.82 -10.43 4.12
N ARG A 65 8.65 -10.33 3.08
CA ARG A 65 9.83 -9.47 3.05
C ARG A 65 9.72 -8.46 1.91
N LEU A 66 10.06 -7.22 2.20
CA LEU A 66 10.15 -6.15 1.22
C LEU A 66 11.58 -5.61 1.24
N ASP A 67 12.26 -5.72 0.10
CA ASP A 67 13.68 -5.33 -0.06
C ASP A 67 14.57 -5.92 1.05
N GLY A 68 14.42 -7.23 1.27
CA GLY A 68 15.11 -7.98 2.32
C GLY A 68 14.61 -7.74 3.76
N THR A 69 13.81 -6.70 4.01
CA THR A 69 13.28 -6.35 5.33
C THR A 69 12.01 -7.15 5.64
N ASP A 70 11.96 -7.82 6.79
CA ASP A 70 10.76 -8.52 7.23
C ASP A 70 9.65 -7.51 7.62
N ILE A 71 8.52 -7.60 6.95
CA ILE A 71 7.33 -6.77 7.18
C ILE A 71 6.12 -7.58 7.66
N THR A 72 6.34 -8.84 8.07
CA THR A 72 5.30 -9.77 8.46
C THR A 72 4.45 -9.22 9.61
N GLY A 73 3.13 -9.14 9.40
CA GLY A 73 2.18 -8.71 10.43
C GLY A 73 2.30 -7.24 10.84
N LEU A 74 3.13 -6.44 10.16
CA LEU A 74 3.17 -4.99 10.40
C LEU A 74 1.84 -4.34 10.00
N LEU A 75 1.49 -3.26 10.70
CA LEU A 75 0.32 -2.46 10.36
C LEU A 75 0.51 -1.76 9.00
N PRO A 76 -0.56 -1.52 8.22
CA PRO A 76 -0.45 -1.00 6.86
C PRO A 76 0.31 0.32 6.73
N HIS A 77 0.16 1.23 7.71
CA HIS A 77 0.87 2.52 7.71
C HIS A 77 2.38 2.36 7.93
N ARG A 78 2.83 1.31 8.62
CA ARG A 78 4.26 0.99 8.77
C ARG A 78 4.80 0.36 7.49
N ILE A 79 4.06 -0.57 6.88
CA ILE A 79 4.40 -1.15 5.59
C ILE A 79 4.53 -0.07 4.51
N ALA A 80 3.61 0.90 4.49
CA ALA A 80 3.68 2.04 3.58
C ALA A 80 4.96 2.88 3.77
N ALA A 81 5.46 3.02 5.00
CA ALA A 81 6.72 3.70 5.27
C ALA A 81 7.95 2.93 4.73
N HIS A 82 7.82 1.62 4.48
CA HIS A 82 8.81 0.81 3.76
C HIS A 82 8.65 0.85 2.23
N GLY A 83 7.65 1.56 1.70
CA GLY A 83 7.46 1.77 0.25
C GLY A 83 6.45 0.84 -0.41
N LEU A 84 5.76 -0.03 0.34
CA LEU A 84 4.68 -0.86 -0.19
C LEU A 84 3.31 -0.23 0.11
N VAL A 85 2.63 0.22 -0.94
CA VAL A 85 1.32 0.86 -0.84
C VAL A 85 0.23 0.07 -1.57
N ARG A 86 -0.98 0.13 -1.04
CA ARG A 86 -2.15 -0.56 -1.60
C ARG A 86 -3.17 0.44 -2.11
N THR A 87 -3.67 0.21 -3.32
CA THR A 87 -4.89 0.84 -3.81
C THR A 87 -6.13 0.06 -3.35
N PHE A 88 -7.22 0.76 -3.10
CA PHE A 88 -8.49 0.15 -2.71
C PHE A 88 -9.43 0.09 -3.92
N GLN A 89 -10.24 -0.97 -4.02
CA GLN A 89 -11.19 -1.15 -5.14
C GLN A 89 -12.16 0.03 -5.28
N VAL A 90 -12.50 0.66 -4.16
CA VAL A 90 -13.20 1.95 -4.15
C VAL A 90 -12.19 3.01 -3.69
N SER A 91 -11.82 3.90 -4.61
CA SER A 91 -10.96 5.03 -4.30
C SER A 91 -11.61 5.90 -3.22
N ARG A 92 -11.01 5.96 -2.04
CA ARG A 92 -11.44 6.87 -0.98
C ARG A 92 -10.82 8.24 -1.23
N VAL A 93 -11.50 9.03 -2.06
CA VAL A 93 -11.15 10.43 -2.30
C VAL A 93 -11.88 11.34 -1.31
N PHE A 94 -11.26 12.46 -0.96
CA PHE A 94 -11.90 13.53 -0.22
C PHE A 94 -12.74 14.34 -1.21
N ALA A 95 -14.04 14.06 -1.26
CA ALA A 95 -14.96 14.62 -2.26
C ALA A 95 -15.05 16.15 -2.24
N ASN A 96 -14.80 16.77 -1.08
CA ASN A 96 -14.84 18.23 -0.90
C ASN A 96 -13.50 18.92 -1.23
N LEU A 97 -12.51 18.16 -1.74
CA LEU A 97 -11.20 18.68 -2.10
C LEU A 97 -11.00 18.58 -3.61
N THR A 98 -10.29 19.54 -4.18
CA THR A 98 -9.81 19.47 -5.56
C THR A 98 -8.88 18.26 -5.76
N VAL A 99 -8.63 17.89 -7.01
CA VAL A 99 -7.67 16.83 -7.34
C VAL A 99 -6.30 17.12 -6.75
N ARG A 100 -5.82 18.36 -6.86
CA ARG A 100 -4.52 18.78 -6.31
C ARG A 100 -4.49 18.60 -4.79
N GLU A 101 -5.53 19.02 -4.09
CA GLU A 101 -5.60 18.89 -2.63
C GLU A 101 -5.65 17.41 -2.21
N ASN A 102 -6.40 16.57 -2.92
CA ASN A 102 -6.40 15.12 -2.69
C ASN A 102 -4.98 14.50 -2.80
N LEU A 103 -4.19 14.94 -3.79
CA LEU A 103 -2.80 14.47 -3.97
C LEU A 103 -1.85 14.99 -2.90
N LEU A 104 -2.13 16.17 -2.32
CA LEU A 104 -1.30 16.75 -1.26
C LEU A 104 -1.56 16.14 0.12
N VAL A 105 -2.76 15.61 0.40
CA VAL A 105 -3.10 15.05 1.73
C VAL A 105 -2.13 13.96 2.18
N PRO A 106 -1.78 12.92 1.37
CA PRO A 106 -0.82 11.90 1.78
C PRO A 106 0.59 12.47 2.05
N PHE A 107 1.00 13.46 1.26
CA PHE A 107 2.29 14.13 1.41
C PHE A 107 2.38 14.87 2.76
N LEU A 108 1.32 15.56 3.15
CA LEU A 108 1.24 16.26 4.43
C LEU A 108 1.17 15.30 5.62
N ALA A 109 0.42 14.20 5.48
CA ALA A 109 0.23 13.19 6.53
C ALA A 109 1.50 12.38 6.83
N ALA A 110 2.38 12.19 5.85
CA ALA A 110 3.62 11.43 6.01
C ALA A 110 4.70 12.12 6.85
N GLY A 111 4.46 13.34 7.36
CA GLY A 111 5.38 14.02 8.27
C GLY A 111 6.80 14.17 7.71
N SER A 112 6.93 14.52 6.43
CA SER A 112 8.17 14.93 5.73
C SER A 112 9.53 14.48 6.32
N PRO A 113 10.08 13.31 5.94
CA PRO A 113 11.51 13.16 5.73
C PRO A 113 11.83 13.50 4.27
N GLY A 114 11.63 14.77 3.88
CA GLY A 114 11.84 15.23 2.51
C GLY A 114 10.71 16.10 2.00
N GLY A 115 10.71 17.37 2.42
CA GLY A 115 9.88 18.40 1.79
C GLY A 115 10.11 18.40 0.28
N VAL A 116 9.06 18.68 -0.50
CA VAL A 116 9.23 19.02 -1.91
C VAL A 116 10.27 20.14 -1.97
N ARG A 117 11.43 19.87 -2.57
CA ARG A 117 12.36 20.92 -2.96
C ARG A 117 11.74 21.63 -4.17
N GLU A 118 10.67 22.37 -3.93
CA GLU A 118 10.27 23.44 -4.84
C GLU A 118 11.29 24.54 -4.68
N GLY A 119 11.99 24.84 -5.78
CA GLY A 119 12.99 25.89 -5.84
C GLY A 119 12.43 27.23 -5.36
N GLY A 120 13.25 27.91 -4.56
CA GLY A 120 13.20 29.33 -4.18
C GLY A 120 11.88 30.10 -4.36
N GLY A 121 11.09 30.18 -3.29
CA GLY A 121 10.00 31.15 -3.16
C GLY A 121 9.54 31.32 -1.71
N PRO A 122 9.06 32.51 -1.27
CA PRO A 122 8.83 32.79 0.14
C PRO A 122 7.65 31.98 0.70
N ARG A 123 7.88 31.40 1.87
CA ARG A 123 6.89 30.60 2.64
C ARG A 123 5.61 31.39 2.90
N ARG A 124 4.49 31.01 2.28
CA ARG A 124 3.15 31.45 2.71
C ARG A 124 2.46 30.35 3.50
N ARG A 125 2.44 30.53 4.82
CA ARG A 125 1.39 29.95 5.68
C ARG A 125 0.10 30.71 5.40
N ALA A 126 -0.92 30.01 4.92
CA ALA A 126 -2.33 30.15 5.29
C ALA A 126 -3.17 29.37 4.26
N PHE A 127 -3.76 28.26 4.69
CA PHE A 127 -4.91 27.69 4.00
C PHE A 127 -6.10 28.60 4.33
N ALA A 128 -6.17 29.75 3.68
CA ALA A 128 -7.29 30.67 3.81
C ALA A 128 -8.37 30.25 2.81
N SER A 129 -9.41 29.63 3.36
CA SER A 129 -10.68 29.37 2.70
C SER A 129 -11.23 30.63 2.03
N ARG A 130 -11.15 30.72 0.70
CA ARG A 130 -12.03 31.52 -0.15
C ARG A 130 -12.12 30.84 -1.51
N HIS A 131 -13.24 30.17 -1.76
CA HIS A 131 -14.25 30.54 -2.75
C HIS A 131 -15.37 29.52 -2.62
N VAL A 132 -16.41 29.93 -1.90
CA VAL A 132 -17.76 29.52 -2.27
C VAL A 132 -18.00 30.22 -3.60
N ASP A 133 -18.05 29.48 -4.70
CA ASP A 133 -18.85 29.86 -5.84
C ASP A 133 -19.36 28.62 -6.56
N ALA A 134 -20.63 28.72 -6.91
CA ALA A 134 -21.52 27.67 -7.32
C ALA A 134 -21.19 27.12 -8.72
N ALA A 135 -21.39 25.81 -8.88
CA ALA A 135 -21.98 25.26 -10.10
C ALA A 135 -22.67 23.94 -9.76
N ARG A 136 -23.85 23.79 -10.35
CA ARG A 136 -24.91 22.80 -10.14
C ARG A 136 -24.48 21.34 -10.13
#